data_AF-A0A1F7R3W5-F1
#
_entry.id   AF-A0A1F7R3W5-F1
#
_cell.length_a   1.000
_cell.length_b   1.000
_cell.length_c   1.000
_cell.angle_alpha   90.00
_cell.angle_beta   90.00
_cell.angle_gamma   90.00
#
_symmetry.space_group_name_H-M   'P 1'
#
loop_
_entity.id
_entity.type
_entity.pdbx_description
1 polymer ?
#
loop_
_entity_poly.entity_id
_entity_poly.type
_entity_poly.pdbx_seq_one_letter_code
_entity_poly.pdbx_strand_id
1 'polypeptide(L)' 'MTERKTRLKQRGHISDDEAKKYVLSTYTDYEILAKIHQLEKQNLSPGDKEFVEFIKTQLELDWRSPILAKLHELLDKYK' A
#
# COMPACT_ATOMS: atom_id res chain seq x y z
N MET A 1 11.35 -16.71 -11.19
CA MET A 1 11.53 -15.32 -10.67
C MET A 1 12.79 -14.75 -11.30
N THR A 2 12.74 -13.56 -11.88
CA THR A 2 13.91 -12.87 -12.44
C THR A 2 14.77 -12.31 -11.30
N GLU A 3 16.12 -12.36 -11.41
CA GLU A 3 17.06 -11.84 -10.39
C GLU A 3 16.74 -10.44 -9.87
N ARG A 4 16.11 -9.61 -10.72
CA ARG A 4 15.62 -8.28 -10.38
C ARG A 4 14.58 -8.30 -9.25
N LYS A 5 13.58 -9.20 -9.29
CA LYS A 5 12.55 -9.30 -8.24
C LYS A 5 13.16 -9.71 -6.88
N THR A 6 14.20 -10.53 -6.91
CA THR A 6 14.89 -11.02 -5.70
C THR A 6 15.64 -9.90 -4.96
N ARG A 7 16.34 -9.03 -5.70
CA ARG A 7 17.06 -7.87 -5.11
C ARG A 7 16.10 -6.84 -4.50
N LEU A 8 14.93 -6.66 -5.11
CA LEU A 8 13.92 -5.71 -4.66
C LEU A 8 13.18 -6.18 -3.42
N LYS A 9 12.84 -7.48 -3.35
CA LYS A 9 12.29 -8.11 -2.14
C LYS A 9 13.25 -7.99 -0.95
N GLN A 10 14.55 -8.18 -1.19
CA GLN A 10 15.59 -8.01 -0.15
C GLN A 10 15.72 -6.57 0.36
N ARG A 11 15.59 -5.56 -0.51
CA ARG A 11 15.70 -4.14 -0.12
C ARG A 11 14.52 -3.63 0.70
N GLY A 12 13.32 -4.16 0.44
CA GLY A 12 12.09 -3.75 1.12
C GLY A 12 11.70 -4.59 2.34
N HIS A 13 12.42 -5.68 2.64
CA HIS A 13 12.03 -6.67 3.66
C HIS A 13 10.58 -7.19 3.46
N ILE A 14 10.15 -7.35 2.21
CA ILE A 14 8.77 -7.69 1.88
C ILE A 14 8.56 -9.20 2.02
N SER A 15 7.56 -9.60 2.81
CA SER A 15 7.22 -11.01 3.03
C SER A 15 6.56 -11.63 1.78
N ASP A 16 6.59 -12.96 1.68
CA ASP A 16 5.90 -13.68 0.61
C ASP A 16 4.37 -13.51 0.65
N ASP A 17 3.78 -13.28 1.83
CA ASP A 17 2.35 -12.99 1.96
C ASP A 17 1.97 -11.60 1.43
N GLU A 18 2.84 -10.60 1.63
CA GLU A 18 2.63 -9.26 1.08
C GLU A 18 2.77 -9.25 -0.44
N ALA A 19 3.68 -10.06 -0.98
CA ALA A 19 3.82 -10.23 -2.43
C ALA A 19 2.59 -10.89 -3.09
N LYS A 20 1.73 -11.56 -2.33
CA LYS A 20 0.44 -12.09 -2.80
C LYS A 20 -0.69 -11.10 -2.63
N LYS A 21 -0.64 -10.26 -1.59
CA LYS A 21 -1.66 -9.25 -1.29
C LYS A 21 -1.56 -8.04 -2.22
N TYR A 22 -0.34 -7.63 -2.55
CA TYR A 22 -0.08 -6.42 -3.33
C TYR A 22 0.29 -6.72 -4.79
N VAL A 23 -0.20 -5.89 -5.71
CA VAL A 23 0.16 -5.90 -7.13
C VAL A 23 1.46 -5.11 -7.30
N LEU A 24 2.56 -5.72 -6.89
CA LEU A 24 3.91 -5.15 -7.04
C LEU A 24 4.45 -5.43 -8.46
N SER A 25 3.79 -4.85 -9.46
CA SER A 25 4.08 -5.12 -10.88
C SER A 25 5.27 -4.32 -11.40
N THR A 26 5.52 -3.16 -10.81
CA THR A 26 6.56 -2.22 -11.20
C THR A 26 7.56 -2.01 -10.06
N TYR A 27 8.76 -1.55 -10.42
CA TYR A 27 9.78 -1.14 -9.45
C TYR A 27 9.25 -0.05 -8.50
N THR A 28 8.43 0.86 -9.02
CA THR A 28 7.82 1.95 -8.27
C THR A 28 6.91 1.44 -7.15
N ASP A 29 6.16 0.36 -7.37
CA ASP A 29 5.29 -0.23 -6.34
C ASP A 29 6.10 -0.75 -5.14
N TYR A 30 7.28 -1.33 -5.40
CA TYR A 30 8.20 -1.75 -4.35
C TYR A 30 8.80 -0.56 -3.59
N GLU A 31 9.12 0.54 -4.28
CA GLU A 31 9.61 1.77 -3.63
C GLU A 31 8.54 2.42 -2.76
N ILE A 32 7.29 2.43 -3.21
CA ILE A 32 6.16 2.93 -2.44
C ILE A 32 5.99 2.09 -1.17
N LEU A 33 5.97 0.76 -1.28
CA LEU A 33 5.84 -0.12 -0.11
C LEU A 33 7.00 0.04 0.88
N ALA A 34 8.24 0.18 0.38
CA ALA A 34 9.40 0.42 1.24
C ALA A 34 9.29 1.76 2.00
N LYS A 35 8.76 2.82 1.35
CA LYS A 35 8.50 4.11 2.00
C LYS A 35 7.39 4.00 3.05
N ILE A 36 6.31 3.26 2.77
CA ILE A 36 5.25 2.97 3.73
C ILE A 36 5.84 2.30 4.98
N HIS A 37 6.66 1.26 4.83
CA HIS A 37 7.32 0.58 5.96
C HIS A 37 8.23 1.50 6.79
N GLN A 38 8.85 2.51 6.16
CA GLN A 38 9.64 3.51 6.88
C GLN A 38 8.75 4.50 7.65
N LEU A 39 7.60 4.86 7.09
CA LEU A 39 6.64 5.78 7.71
C LEU A 39 5.86 5.12 8.86
N GLU A 40 5.50 3.84 8.75
CA GLU A 40 4.82 3.06 9.80
C GLU A 40 5.66 2.92 11.09
N LYS A 41 6.99 3.04 10.98
CA LYS A 41 7.91 3.06 12.13
C LYS A 41 7.98 4.42 12.82
N GLN A 42 7.38 5.46 12.24
CA GLN A 42 7.39 6.81 12.77
C GLN A 42 6.09 7.12 13.51
N ASN A 43 6.13 8.11 14.40
CA ASN A 43 4.94 8.60 15.08
C ASN A 43 4.21 9.64 14.21
N LEU A 44 3.53 9.14 13.18
CA LEU A 44 2.77 9.97 12.23
C LEU A 44 1.56 10.63 12.90
N SER A 45 1.17 11.81 12.41
CA SER A 45 -0.09 12.44 12.79
C SER A 45 -1.28 11.60 12.34
N PRO A 46 -2.49 11.75 12.94
CA PRO A 46 -3.66 11.00 12.52
C PRO A 46 -3.99 11.15 11.02
N GLY A 47 -3.84 12.35 10.46
CA GLY A 47 -4.08 12.59 9.03
C GLY A 47 -3.02 11.94 8.14
N ASP A 48 -1.75 11.96 8.55
CA ASP A 48 -0.68 11.28 7.81
C ASP A 48 -0.84 9.76 7.87
N LYS A 49 -1.31 9.20 8.99
CA LYS A 49 -1.63 7.78 9.12
C LYS A 49 -2.74 7.37 8.15
N GLU A 50 -3.83 8.12 8.14
CA GLU A 50 -4.95 7.87 7.22
C GLU A 50 -4.51 7.95 5.76
N PHE A 51 -3.64 8.92 5.44
CA PHE A 51 -3.09 9.05 4.10
C PHE A 51 -2.16 7.89 3.70
N VAL A 52 -1.29 7.44 4.63
CA VAL A 52 -0.42 6.28 4.40
C VAL A 52 -1.25 5.00 4.22
N GLU A 53 -2.28 4.80 5.04
CA GLU A 53 -3.22 3.68 4.88
C GLU A 53 -3.93 3.75 3.53
N PHE A 54 -4.38 4.93 3.10
CA PHE A 54 -4.97 5.12 1.78
C PHE A 54 -4.01 4.72 0.66
N ILE A 55 -2.76 5.20 0.68
CA ILE A 55 -1.75 4.80 -0.32
C ILE A 55 -1.52 3.28 -0.29
N LYS A 56 -1.50 2.66 0.89
CA LYS A 56 -1.33 1.21 1.05
C LYS A 56 -2.45 0.42 0.39
N THR A 57 -3.70 0.89 0.45
CA THR A 57 -4.81 0.24 -0.25
C THR A 57 -4.60 0.21 -1.77
N GLN A 58 -3.94 1.21 -2.36
CA GLN A 58 -3.70 1.29 -3.81
C GLN A 58 -2.73 0.21 -4.31
N LEU A 59 -1.94 -0.37 -3.41
CA LEU A 59 -1.06 -1.47 -3.73
C LEU A 59 -1.80 -2.81 -3.75
N GLU A 60 -3.00 -2.92 -3.17
CA GLU A 60 -3.75 -4.18 -3.08
C GLU A 60 -4.29 -4.62 -4.44
N LEU A 61 -4.42 -5.93 -4.64
CA LEU A 61 -4.99 -6.48 -5.88
C LEU A 61 -6.40 -5.95 -6.17
N ASP A 62 -7.22 -5.85 -5.13
CA ASP A 62 -8.58 -5.33 -5.21
C ASP A 62 -8.72 -3.95 -4.56
N TRP A 63 -7.78 -3.05 -4.85
CA TRP A 63 -7.77 -1.68 -4.29
C TRP A 63 -9.02 -0.85 -4.59
N ARG A 64 -9.82 -1.24 -5.58
CA ARG A 64 -11.05 -0.54 -5.97
C ARG A 64 -12.17 -0.71 -4.95
N SER A 65 -12.29 -1.90 -4.38
CA SER A 65 -13.32 -2.22 -3.38
C SER A 65 -13.28 -1.32 -2.14
N PRO A 66 -12.13 -1.14 -1.44
CA PRO A 66 -12.07 -0.24 -0.28
C PRO A 66 -12.29 1.23 -0.65
N ILE A 67 -11.86 1.69 -1.83
CA ILE A 67 -12.19 3.05 -2.30
C ILE A 67 -13.69 3.22 -2.49
N LEU A 68 -14.34 2.29 -3.20
CA LEU A 68 -15.77 2.39 -3.49
C LEU A 68 -16.59 2.38 -2.20
N ALA A 69 -16.22 1.54 -1.23
CA ALA A 69 -16.82 1.55 0.10
C ALA A 69 -16.69 2.93 0.76
N LYS A 70 -15.49 3.53 0.72
CA LYS A 70 -15.26 4.84 1.32
C LYS A 70 -16.02 5.96 0.61
N LEU A 71 -16.12 5.91 -0.71
CA LEU A 71 -16.90 6.88 -1.48
C LEU A 71 -18.40 6.76 -1.20
N HIS A 72 -18.93 5.55 -1.02
CA HIS A 72 -20.33 5.36 -0.60
C HIS A 72 -20.59 5.97 0.79
N GLU A 73 -19.72 5.73 1.77
CA GLU A 73 -19.83 6.36 3.09
C GLU A 73 -19.85 7.89 3.01
N LEU A 74 -18.99 8.47 2.17
CA LEU A 74 -18.94 9.92 1.97
C LEU A 74 -20.19 10.44 1.28
N LEU A 75 -20.66 9.77 0.23
CA LEU A 75 -21.91 10.12 -0.43
C LEU A 75 -23.10 10.09 0.52
N ASP A 76 -23.17 9.11 1.42
CA ASP A 76 -24.25 9.03 2.42
C ASP A 76 -24.10 10.07 3.55
N LYS A 77 -22.87 10.48 3.88
CA LYS A 77 -22.61 11.54 4.87
C LYS A 77 -23.00 12.94 4.39
N TYR A 78 -22.87 13.20 3.10
CA TYR A 78 -23.12 14.52 2.49
C TYR A 78 -24.45 14.60 1.73
N LYS A 79 -25.25 13.53 1.73
CA LYS A 79 -26.69 13.57 1.39
C LYS A 79 -27.49 14.15 2.53
#